data_AF-A0A0J7MYF4-F1
#
_entry.id   AF-A0A0J7MYF4-F1
#
_cell.length_a   1.000
_cell.length_b   1.000
_cell.length_c   1.000
_cell.angle_alpha   90.00
_cell.angle_beta   90.00
_cell.angle_gamma   90.00
#
_symmetry.space_group_name_H-M   'P 1'
#
loop_
_entity.id
_entity.type
_entity.pdbx_description
1 polymer ?
#
loop_
_entity_poly.entity_id
_entity_poly.type
_entity_poly.pdbx_seq_one_letter_code
_entity_poly.pdbx_strand_id
1 'polypeptide(L)'
;MKRKVLEIFEKKKDAVINILKTNESKISFTVDGWTSIAGKSYYGITAHFVDASCKLQSIVLDFVPSNGAHTGKDIAMLFYNS
;
A
#
# COMPACT_ATOMS: atom_id res chain seq x y z
N MET A 1 -6.60 -23.55 4.26
CA MET A 1 -5.51 -22.54 4.20
C MET A 1 -6.02 -21.16 3.77
N LYS A 2 -6.65 -21.01 2.59
CA LYS A 2 -7.20 -19.73 2.08
C LYS A 2 -8.06 -18.94 3.08
N ARG A 3 -9.05 -19.58 3.71
CA ARG A 3 -9.92 -18.93 4.72
C ARG A 3 -9.12 -18.32 5.87
N LYS A 4 -8.17 -19.05 6.44
CA LYS A 4 -7.32 -18.59 7.54
C LYS A 4 -6.43 -17.41 7.12
N VAL A 5 -5.93 -17.41 5.89
CA VAL A 5 -5.14 -16.29 5.35
C VAL A 5 -6.02 -15.03 5.23
N LEU A 6 -7.23 -15.16 4.71
CA LEU A 6 -8.18 -14.04 4.61
C LEU A 6 -8.58 -13.50 5.99
N GLU A 7 -8.85 -14.37 6.97
CA GLU A 7 -9.14 -13.94 8.34
C GLU A 7 -7.98 -13.17 8.99
N ILE A 8 -6.73 -13.59 8.75
CA ILE A 8 -5.55 -12.89 9.24
C ILE A 8 -5.38 -11.56 8.52
N PHE A 9 -5.64 -11.53 7.21
CA PHE A 9 -5.57 -10.32 6.40
C PHE A 9 -6.54 -9.26 6.91
N GLU A 10 -7.83 -9.56 7.07
CA GLU A 10 -8.83 -8.59 7.57
C GLU A 10 -8.44 -8.04 8.95
N LYS A 11 -8.02 -8.92 9.87
CA LYS A 11 -7.55 -8.47 11.20
C LYS A 11 -6.36 -7.53 11.12
N LYS A 12 -5.39 -7.81 10.24
CA LYS A 12 -4.21 -6.95 10.05
C LYS A 12 -4.59 -5.64 9.37
N LYS A 13 -5.52 -5.67 8.41
CA LYS A 13 -6.03 -4.49 7.73
C LYS A 13 -6.66 -3.52 8.73
N ASP A 14 -7.53 -4.02 9.62
CA ASP A 14 -8.13 -3.20 10.68
C ASP A 14 -7.06 -2.61 11.62
N ALA A 15 -6.05 -3.39 11.98
CA ALA A 15 -4.95 -2.91 12.82
C ALA A 15 -4.14 -1.80 12.12
N VAL A 16 -3.83 -1.94 10.84
CA VAL A 16 -3.12 -0.92 10.05
C VAL A 16 -3.95 0.35 9.93
N ILE A 17 -5.26 0.24 9.66
CA ILE A 17 -6.16 1.40 9.62
C ILE A 17 -6.12 2.15 10.96
N ASN A 18 -6.19 1.43 12.07
CA ASN A 18 -6.12 2.05 13.40
C ASN A 18 -4.76 2.73 13.64
N ILE A 19 -3.65 2.05 13.32
CA ILE A 19 -2.31 2.63 13.44
C ILE A 19 -2.19 3.94 12.67
N LEU A 20 -2.64 3.98 11.41
CA LEU A 20 -2.56 5.18 10.59
C LEU A 20 -3.49 6.30 11.08
N LYS A 21 -4.68 5.96 11.61
CA LYS A 21 -5.62 6.95 12.17
C LYS A 21 -5.13 7.57 13.48
N THR A 22 -4.46 6.79 14.32
CA THR A 22 -3.98 7.26 15.63
C THR A 22 -2.58 7.83 15.57
N ASN A 23 -1.88 7.69 14.44
CA ASN A 23 -0.55 8.23 14.26
C ASN A 23 -0.60 9.77 14.15
N GLU A 24 0.13 10.46 15.02
CA GLU A 24 0.17 11.92 15.06
C GLU A 24 1.21 12.54 14.10
N SER A 25 2.14 11.72 13.57
CA SER A 25 3.16 12.20 12.64
C SER A 25 2.63 12.32 11.20
N LYS A 26 3.40 13.00 10.34
CA LYS A 26 3.08 13.05 8.91
C LYS A 26 3.22 11.67 8.28
N ILE A 27 2.22 11.30 7.49
CA ILE A 27 2.23 10.08 6.69
C ILE A 27 2.61 10.47 5.25
N SER A 28 3.63 9.81 4.70
CA SER A 28 4.04 9.93 3.31
C SER A 28 3.77 8.62 2.58
N PHE A 29 3.49 8.69 1.28
CA PHE A 29 3.23 7.51 0.47
C PHE A 29 4.25 7.40 -0.66
N THR A 30 4.67 6.18 -0.96
CA THR A 30 5.39 5.87 -2.19
C THR A 30 4.56 4.93 -3.04
N VAL A 31 4.51 5.20 -4.33
CA VAL A 31 3.92 4.33 -5.34
C VAL A 31 5.05 3.84 -6.23
N ASP A 32 5.49 2.61 -6.01
CA ASP A 32 6.57 1.98 -6.78
C ASP A 32 5.97 1.20 -7.96
N GLY A 33 6.26 1.64 -9.18
CA GLY A 33 5.73 1.04 -10.40
C GLY A 33 6.82 0.31 -11.19
N TRP A 34 6.57 -0.95 -11.56
CA TRP A 34 7.48 -1.73 -12.39
C TRP A 34 6.75 -2.59 -13.41
N THR A 35 7.47 -2.99 -14.46
CA THR A 35 7.01 -3.97 -15.44
C THR A 35 7.79 -5.27 -15.24
N SER A 36 7.07 -6.36 -14.99
CA SER A 36 7.64 -7.70 -14.90
C SER A 36 8.23 -8.16 -16.23
N ILE A 37 9.09 -9.18 -16.19
CA ILE A 37 9.65 -9.83 -17.39
C ILE A 37 8.57 -10.41 -18.32
N ALA A 38 7.38 -10.70 -17.79
CA ALA A 38 6.23 -11.16 -18.55
C ALA A 38 5.43 -10.01 -19.20
N GLY A 39 5.94 -8.78 -19.17
CA GLY A 39 5.28 -7.60 -19.73
C GLY A 39 4.09 -7.08 -18.92
N LYS A 40 3.86 -7.61 -17.71
CA LYS A 40 2.78 -7.13 -16.82
C LYS A 40 3.28 -6.01 -15.93
N SER A 41 2.52 -4.92 -15.84
CA SER A 41 2.82 -3.80 -14.95
C SER A 41 2.17 -3.96 -13.59
N TYR A 42 2.88 -3.51 -12.56
CA TYR A 42 2.49 -3.61 -11.17
C TYR A 42 2.82 -2.31 -10.45
N TYR A 43 2.07 -2.06 -9.38
CA TYR A 43 2.29 -0.94 -8.49
C TYR A 43 2.20 -1.39 -7.04
N GLY A 44 3.24 -1.09 -6.26
CA GLY A 44 3.27 -1.28 -4.82
C GLY A 44 3.03 0.06 -4.13
N ILE A 45 2.05 0.11 -3.23
CA ILE A 45 1.75 1.30 -2.43
C ILE A 45 2.25 1.07 -1.01
N THR A 46 3.11 1.96 -0.53
CA THR A 46 3.66 1.88 0.84
C THR A 46 3.42 3.20 1.57
N ALA A 47 2.93 3.11 2.80
CA ALA A 47 2.84 4.23 3.72
C ALA A 47 4.08 4.27 4.62
N HIS A 48 4.65 5.46 4.79
CA HIS A 48 5.79 5.73 5.64
C HIS A 48 5.42 6.78 6.68
N PHE A 49 5.72 6.51 7.94
CA PHE A 49 5.45 7.42 9.06
C PHE A 49 6.41 7.16 10.21
N VAL A 50 6.53 8.12 11.12
CA VAL A 50 7.30 7.97 12.36
C VAL A 50 6.34 7.62 13.49
N ASP A 51 6.56 6.51 14.17
CA ASP A 51 5.72 6.10 15.29
C ASP A 51 6.03 6.89 16.58
N ALA A 52 5.25 6.63 17.64
CA ALA A 52 5.41 7.26 18.95
C ALA A 52 6.77 6.95 19.62
N SER A 53 7.50 5.92 19.16
CA SER A 53 8.85 5.60 19.61
C SER A 53 9.93 6.29 18.77
N CYS A 54 9.55 7.27 17.94
CA CYS A 54 10.42 7.96 16.99
C CYS A 54 11.08 7.03 15.97
N LYS A 55 10.44 5.91 15.63
CA LYS A 55 10.96 4.96 14.64
C LYS A 55 10.22 5.08 13.32
N LEU A 56 10.98 5.09 12.22
CA LEU A 56 10.41 5.02 10.88
C LEU A 56 9.73 3.66 10.66
N GLN A 57 8.46 3.70 10.32
CA GLN A 57 7.65 2.55 9.93
C GLN A 57 7.35 2.63 8.43
N SER A 58 7.31 1.47 7.78
CA SER A 58 6.95 1.34 6.37
C SER A 58 5.99 0.16 6.24
N ILE A 59 4.77 0.43 5.76
CA ILE A 59 3.70 -0.57 5.66
C ILE A 59 3.19 -0.60 4.23
N VAL A 60 3.27 -1.78 3.59
CA VAL A 60 2.64 -2.02 2.29
C VAL A 60 1.13 -2.02 2.47
N LEU A 61 0.46 -1.12 1.76
CA LEU A 61 -0.99 -0.97 1.79
C LEU A 61 -1.66 -1.79 0.70
N ASP A 62 -1.10 -1.76 -0.51
CA ASP A 62 -1.65 -2.50 -1.63
C ASP A 62 -0.60 -2.89 -2.66
N PHE A 63 -0.96 -3.88 -3.46
CA PHE A 63 -0.22 -4.41 -4.59
C PHE A 63 -1.18 -4.57 -5.77
N VAL A 64 -1.09 -3.66 -6.73
CA VAL A 64 -2.07 -3.53 -7.80
C VAL A 64 -1.46 -3.94 -9.14
N PRO A 65 -1.98 -4.97 -9.83
CA PRO A 65 -1.67 -5.20 -11.23
C PRO A 65 -2.34 -4.14 -12.09
N SER A 66 -1.61 -3.57 -13.05
CA SER A 66 -2.14 -2.58 -13.98
C SER A 66 -1.90 -3.00 -15.43
N ASN A 67 -2.93 -2.79 -16.25
CA ASN A 67 -2.85 -2.91 -17.71
C ASN A 67 -2.77 -1.52 -18.38
N GLY A 68 -2.76 -0.45 -17.58
CA GLY A 68 -2.78 0.93 -18.05
C GLY A 68 -1.40 1.45 -18.44
N ALA A 69 -1.36 2.58 -19.13
CA ALA A 69 -0.12 3.29 -19.38
C ALA A 69 0.43 3.87 -18.05
N HIS A 70 1.74 4.02 -17.95
CA HIS A 70 2.40 4.60 -16.77
C HIS A 70 2.23 6.14 -16.72
N THR A 71 1.02 6.64 -16.96
CA THR A 71 0.72 8.08 -16.92
C THR A 71 0.42 8.54 -15.50
N GLY A 72 0.69 9.81 -15.21
CA GLY A 72 0.38 10.38 -13.89
C GLY A 72 -1.11 10.28 -13.53
N LYS A 73 -2.01 10.37 -14.52
CA LYS A 73 -3.45 10.22 -14.32
C LYS A 73 -3.81 8.79 -13.89
N ASP A 74 -3.23 7.79 -14.54
CA ASP A 74 -3.47 6.38 -14.22
C ASP A 74 -2.92 6.02 -12.85
N ILE A 75 -1.73 6.53 -12.50
CA ILE A 75 -1.13 6.34 -11.18
C ILE A 75 -1.98 6.98 -10.07
N ALA A 76 -2.46 8.21 -10.28
CA ALA A 76 -3.32 8.88 -9.32
C ALA A 76 -4.65 8.13 -9.11
N MET A 77 -5.24 7.64 -10.20
CA MET A 77 -6.50 6.88 -10.16
C MET A 77 -6.31 5.51 -9.51
N LEU A 78 -5.18 4.86 -9.76
CA LEU A 78 -4.80 3.61 -9.10
C LEU A 78 -4.67 3.82 -7.59
N PHE A 79 -3.91 4.84 -7.16
CA PHE A 79 -3.72 5.15 -5.75
C PHE A 79 -5.03 5.52 -5.04
N TYR A 80 -5.98 6.16 -5.74
CA TYR A 80 -7.27 6.51 -5.17
C TYR A 80 -8.22 5.31 -5.00
N ASN A 81 -8.11 4.31 -5.88
CA ASN A 81 -9.02 3.16 -5.92
C ASN A 81 -8.52 1.92 -5.15
N SER A 82 -7.23 1.91 -4.79
CA SER A 82 -6.62 0.89 -3.92
C SER A 82 -7.17 0.89 -2.50
#